data_AF-A0A3A0FWK5-F1
#
_entry.id   AF-A0A3A0FWK5-F1
#
_cell.length_a   1.000
_cell.length_b   1.000
_cell.length_c   1.000
_cell.angle_alpha   90.00
_cell.angle_beta   90.00
_cell.angle_gamma   90.00
#
_symmetry.space_group_name_H-M   'P 1'
#
loop_
_entity.id
_entity.type
_entity.pdbx_description
1 polymer ?
#
loop_
_entity_poly.entity_id
_entity_poly.type
_entity_poly.pdbx_seq_one_letter_code
_entity_poly.pdbx_strand_id
1 'polypeptide(L)'
;MEMNMDRRGFLVSSATLAALAVAGRVEGSDASRKDHAHHSEGAARDSALEALAEEAHECLEQVEACIPYCIASIKEGETSLAECLATAVRLRSVVNAMATVAAFDPKPLESTRALAGACAKFCRECEKACEPHYEMHAVCKECGETCARCARRCDAVAGAA
;
A
#
# COMPACT_ATOMS: atom_id res chain seq x y z
N MET A 1 -3.38 11.98 44.93
CA MET A 1 -1.99 11.64 44.60
C MET A 1 -2.00 11.06 43.19
N GLU A 2 -1.92 11.95 42.21
CA GLU A 2 -1.84 11.61 40.79
C GLU A 2 -0.41 11.18 40.47
N MET A 3 -0.24 9.99 39.90
CA MET A 3 1.04 9.55 39.35
C MET A 3 1.11 10.01 37.90
N ASN A 4 1.70 11.17 37.67
CA ASN A 4 2.12 11.59 36.34
C ASN A 4 3.42 10.82 36.02
N MET A 5 3.28 9.64 35.40
CA MET A 5 4.42 8.86 34.92
C MET A 5 4.86 9.40 33.56
N ASP A 6 5.93 10.19 33.58
CA ASP A 6 6.55 10.80 32.41
C ASP A 6 7.15 9.71 31.50
N ARG A 7 6.49 9.43 30.37
CA ARG A 7 6.92 8.46 29.35
C ARG A 7 8.32 8.76 28.79
N ARG A 8 8.79 10.01 28.97
CA ARG A 8 10.12 10.49 28.59
C ARG A 8 11.23 9.98 29.51
N GLY A 9 10.92 9.58 30.75
CA GLY A 9 11.91 9.06 31.71
C GLY A 9 12.39 7.64 31.40
N PHE A 10 11.61 6.85 30.65
CA PHE A 10 11.93 5.44 30.41
C PHE A 10 12.92 5.20 29.26
N LEU A 11 13.19 6.21 28.42
CA LEU A 11 14.04 6.06 27.23
C LEU A 11 15.46 6.65 27.38
N VAL A 12 15.83 7.17 28.55
CA VAL A 12 17.11 7.88 28.74
C VAL A 12 18.19 7.06 29.49
N SER A 13 17.89 5.83 29.92
CA SER A 13 18.80 5.05 30.78
C SER A 13 19.68 4.00 30.07
N SER A 14 20.12 4.24 28.83
CA SER A 14 21.13 3.37 28.20
C SER A 14 22.09 4.16 27.30
N ALA A 15 22.95 4.96 27.93
CA ALA A 15 24.11 5.54 27.28
C ALA A 15 25.38 5.25 28.10
N THR A 16 26.43 4.83 27.38
CA THR A 16 27.82 4.48 27.76
C THR A 16 28.01 3.01 28.19
N LEU A 17 28.89 2.21 27.55
CA LEU A 17 30.30 2.48 27.26
C LEU A 17 30.86 1.81 25.97
N ALA A 18 31.72 2.58 25.29
CA ALA A 18 33.00 2.26 24.63
C ALA A 18 33.12 1.25 23.48
N ALA A 19 33.71 1.75 22.39
CA ALA A 19 34.08 1.08 21.15
C ALA A 19 35.32 0.18 21.27
N LEU A 20 35.31 -0.93 20.51
CA LEU A 20 36.51 -1.60 19.99
C LEU A 20 36.29 -1.85 18.49
N ALA A 21 37.16 -1.26 17.67
CA ALA A 21 37.23 -1.50 16.24
C ALA A 21 38.01 -2.81 15.97
N VAL A 22 37.38 -3.75 15.26
CA VAL A 22 38.09 -4.79 14.49
C VAL A 22 37.67 -4.63 13.04
N ALA A 23 38.66 -4.30 12.21
CA ALA A 23 38.55 -4.40 10.76
C ALA A 23 38.56 -5.89 10.38
N GLY A 24 37.41 -6.42 9.97
CA GLY A 24 37.26 -7.72 9.30
C GLY A 24 36.65 -7.49 7.91
N ARG A 25 37.28 -8.05 6.87
CA ARG A 25 36.86 -7.91 5.48
C ARG A 25 35.63 -8.77 5.15
N VAL A 26 35.00 -8.36 4.04
CA VAL A 26 33.79 -8.84 3.36
C VAL A 26 33.74 -10.35 3.15
N GLU A 27 32.62 -10.97 3.54
CA GLU A 27 32.10 -12.18 2.91
C GLU A 27 30.65 -11.92 2.44
N GLY A 28 30.31 -12.51 1.30
CA GLY A 28 29.22 -12.14 0.41
C GLY A 28 27.84 -12.01 1.04
N SER A 29 27.12 -11.01 0.58
CA SER A 29 25.66 -10.97 0.58
C SER A 29 25.15 -12.12 -0.28
N ASP A 30 25.00 -13.30 0.31
CA ASP A 30 24.01 -14.25 -0.18
C ASP A 30 22.66 -13.59 0.10
N ALA A 31 22.07 -13.07 -0.98
CA ALA A 31 20.68 -12.67 -0.99
C ALA A 31 19.87 -13.94 -0.73
N SER A 32 19.71 -14.26 0.55
CA SER A 32 18.69 -15.18 1.02
C SER A 32 17.38 -14.59 0.55
N ARG A 33 16.95 -15.07 -0.63
CA ARG A 33 15.60 -14.96 -1.12
C ARG A 33 14.77 -15.49 0.04
N LYS A 34 14.17 -14.59 0.80
CA LYS A 34 13.19 -14.96 1.81
C LYS A 34 12.06 -15.60 1.03
N ASP A 35 12.11 -16.93 0.90
CA ASP A 35 10.90 -17.70 0.72
C ASP A 35 10.06 -17.40 1.96
N HIS A 36 9.08 -16.52 1.79
CA HIS A 36 8.04 -16.27 2.76
C HIS A 36 7.16 -17.53 2.80
N ALA A 37 7.65 -18.57 3.45
CA ALA A 37 6.86 -19.74 3.77
C ALA A 37 5.77 -19.31 4.76
N HIS A 38 4.57 -19.06 4.24
CA HIS A 38 3.37 -18.78 5.02
C HIS A 38 2.90 -20.06 5.71
N HIS A 39 3.47 -20.36 6.87
CA HIS A 39 2.91 -21.36 7.78
C HIS A 39 1.82 -20.71 8.64
N SER A 40 0.56 -20.99 8.32
CA SER A 40 -0.49 -21.06 9.33
C SER A 40 -1.51 -22.14 8.95
N GLU A 41 -1.67 -23.14 9.82
CA GLU A 41 -2.91 -23.93 9.89
C GLU A 41 -4.01 -23.06 10.50
N GLY A 42 -4.29 -21.91 9.87
CA GLY A 42 -5.44 -21.07 10.14
C GLY A 42 -6.63 -21.58 9.32
N ALA A 43 -7.85 -21.22 9.74
CA ALA A 43 -9.05 -21.47 8.96
C ALA A 43 -8.81 -21.04 7.49
N ALA A 44 -9.17 -21.90 6.53
CA ALA A 44 -9.02 -21.61 5.11
C ALA A 44 -9.65 -20.25 4.80
N ARG A 45 -8.81 -19.29 4.40
CA ARG A 45 -9.25 -17.93 4.06
C ARG A 45 -9.99 -17.96 2.73
N ASP A 46 -10.93 -17.03 2.58
CA ASP A 46 -11.61 -16.84 1.31
C ASP A 46 -10.61 -16.42 0.23
N SER A 47 -10.47 -17.22 -0.83
CA SER A 47 -9.49 -17.00 -1.89
C SER A 47 -9.72 -15.70 -2.66
N ALA A 48 -10.97 -15.18 -2.69
CA ALA A 48 -11.24 -13.88 -3.31
C ALA A 48 -10.75 -12.73 -2.45
N LEU A 49 -10.86 -12.84 -1.11
CA LEU A 49 -10.27 -11.88 -0.19
C LEU A 49 -8.74 -11.92 -0.19
N GLU A 50 -8.14 -13.10 -0.32
CA GLU A 50 -6.68 -13.23 -0.44
C GLU A 50 -6.16 -12.53 -1.69
N ALA A 51 -6.77 -12.82 -2.85
CA ALA A 51 -6.41 -12.16 -4.11
C ALA A 51 -6.70 -10.63 -4.08
N LEU A 52 -7.78 -10.20 -3.42
CA LEU A 52 -8.06 -8.78 -3.24
C LEU A 52 -7.02 -8.11 -2.32
N ALA A 53 -6.59 -8.77 -1.26
CA ALA A 53 -5.58 -8.22 -0.35
C ALA A 53 -4.25 -7.98 -1.08
N GLU A 54 -3.79 -8.95 -1.88
CA GLU A 54 -2.57 -8.83 -2.68
C GLU A 54 -2.64 -7.63 -3.65
N GLU A 55 -3.70 -7.56 -4.46
CA GLU A 55 -3.87 -6.50 -5.47
C GLU A 55 -4.12 -5.12 -4.85
N ALA A 56 -4.79 -5.06 -3.68
CA ALA A 56 -4.98 -3.81 -2.95
C ALA A 56 -3.66 -3.33 -2.30
N HIS A 57 -2.80 -4.24 -1.82
CA HIS A 57 -1.47 -3.88 -1.34
C HIS A 57 -0.57 -3.38 -2.46
N GLU A 58 -0.57 -4.05 -3.61
CA GLU A 58 0.21 -3.61 -4.77
C GLU A 58 -0.30 -2.25 -5.29
N CYS A 59 -1.62 -2.07 -5.37
CA CYS A 59 -2.22 -0.78 -5.75
C CYS A 59 -1.85 0.34 -4.74
N LEU A 60 -1.82 0.04 -3.44
CA LEU A 60 -1.38 1.00 -2.43
C LEU A 60 0.08 1.42 -2.67
N GLU A 61 0.98 0.46 -2.89
CA GLU A 61 2.39 0.72 -3.16
C GLU A 61 2.56 1.65 -4.37
N GLN A 62 1.88 1.35 -5.49
CA GLN A 62 1.99 2.18 -6.69
C GLN A 62 1.36 3.56 -6.54
N VAL A 63 0.26 3.69 -5.79
CA VAL A 63 -0.33 5.00 -5.46
C VAL A 63 0.63 5.83 -4.59
N GLU A 64 1.30 5.21 -3.62
CA GLU A 64 2.29 5.87 -2.77
C GLU A 64 3.56 6.29 -3.53
N ALA A 65 3.92 5.60 -4.61
CA ALA A 65 4.97 6.02 -5.53
C ALA A 65 4.51 7.13 -6.50
N CYS A 66 3.27 7.05 -7.00
CA CYS A 66 2.71 8.00 -7.97
C CYS A 66 2.50 9.41 -7.38
N ILE A 67 2.04 9.51 -6.13
CA ILE A 67 1.76 10.80 -5.48
C ILE A 67 2.99 11.73 -5.42
N PRO A 68 4.15 11.32 -4.86
CA PRO A 68 5.32 12.19 -4.79
C PRO A 68 5.87 12.53 -6.17
N TYR A 69 5.75 11.62 -7.15
CA TYR A 69 6.10 11.90 -8.53
C TYR A 69 5.27 13.05 -9.10
N CYS A 70 3.94 12.95 -9.04
CA CYS A 70 3.06 14.00 -9.55
C CYS A 70 3.30 15.34 -8.85
N ILE A 71 3.56 15.34 -7.53
CA ILE A 71 3.91 16.55 -6.78
C ILE A 71 5.21 17.18 -7.32
N ALA A 72 6.24 16.37 -7.58
CA ALA A 72 7.51 16.85 -8.10
C ALA A 72 7.35 17.44 -9.51
N SER A 73 6.70 16.73 -10.43
CA SER A 73 6.48 17.19 -11.80
C SER A 73 5.65 18.48 -11.86
N ILE A 74 4.62 18.62 -11.02
CA ILE A 74 3.82 19.86 -10.94
C ILE A 74 4.68 21.04 -10.47
N LYS A 75 5.60 20.83 -9.51
CA LYS A 75 6.54 21.88 -9.07
C LYS A 75 7.51 22.31 -10.17
N GLU A 76 7.82 21.42 -11.11
CA GLU A 76 8.65 21.69 -12.28
C GLU A 76 7.85 22.31 -13.45
N GLY A 77 6.53 22.44 -13.31
CA GLY A 77 5.65 23.14 -14.25
C GLY A 77 4.69 22.23 -15.03
N GLU A 78 4.73 20.92 -14.82
CA GLU A 78 3.84 19.97 -15.50
C GLU A 78 2.46 19.91 -14.82
N THR A 79 1.63 20.92 -15.06
CA THR A 79 0.33 21.08 -14.41
C THR A 79 -0.74 20.11 -14.89
N SER A 80 -0.51 19.39 -15.99
CA SER A 80 -1.42 18.35 -16.52
C SER A 80 -1.65 17.20 -15.54
N LEU A 81 -0.72 16.98 -14.59
CA LEU A 81 -0.79 15.92 -13.57
C LEU A 81 -1.68 16.27 -12.36
N ALA A 82 -2.31 17.45 -12.32
CA ALA A 82 -3.07 17.90 -11.16
C ALA A 82 -4.26 16.98 -10.80
N GLU A 83 -5.03 16.53 -11.79
CA GLU A 83 -6.16 15.61 -11.54
C GLU A 83 -5.65 14.21 -11.13
N CYS A 84 -4.59 13.71 -11.78
CA CYS A 84 -3.94 12.45 -11.43
C CYS A 84 -3.50 12.44 -9.96
N LEU A 85 -2.86 13.52 -9.50
CA LEU A 85 -2.50 13.70 -8.09
C LEU A 85 -3.74 13.69 -7.18
N ALA A 86 -4.78 14.45 -7.54
CA ALA A 86 -5.98 14.58 -6.73
C ALA A 86 -6.72 13.24 -6.58
N THR A 87 -6.83 12.44 -7.64
CA THR A 87 -7.41 11.09 -7.59
C THR A 87 -6.56 10.12 -6.79
N ALA A 88 -5.24 10.14 -6.97
CA ALA A 88 -4.32 9.25 -6.27
C ALA A 88 -4.34 9.49 -4.75
N VAL A 89 -4.32 10.75 -4.30
CA VAL A 89 -4.41 11.10 -2.88
C VAL A 89 -5.73 10.62 -2.26
N ARG A 90 -6.86 10.76 -2.98
CA ARG A 90 -8.17 10.27 -2.51
C ARG A 90 -8.20 8.74 -2.44
N LEU A 91 -7.70 8.06 -3.46
CA LEU A 91 -7.65 6.60 -3.52
C LEU A 91 -6.78 6.01 -2.41
N ARG A 92 -5.62 6.59 -2.12
CA ARG A 92 -4.65 6.07 -1.12
C ARG A 92 -5.30 5.61 0.18
N SER A 93 -6.15 6.45 0.77
CA SER A 93 -6.81 6.14 2.05
C SER A 93 -7.81 4.98 1.90
N VAL A 94 -8.52 4.91 0.77
CA VAL A 94 -9.53 3.91 0.50
C VAL A 94 -8.88 2.55 0.22
N VAL A 95 -7.85 2.50 -0.62
CA VAL A 95 -7.16 1.25 -0.96
C VAL A 95 -6.38 0.69 0.22
N ASN A 96 -5.80 1.54 1.08
CA ASN A 96 -5.19 1.09 2.32
C ASN A 96 -6.20 0.42 3.27
N ALA A 97 -7.39 1.01 3.41
CA ALA A 97 -8.47 0.40 4.18
C ALA A 97 -8.90 -0.93 3.58
N MET A 98 -9.03 -1.01 2.24
CA MET A 98 -9.42 -2.25 1.57
C MET A 98 -8.37 -3.35 1.71
N ALA A 99 -7.08 -3.02 1.54
CA ALA A 99 -5.99 -3.97 1.73
C ALA A 99 -6.01 -4.56 3.15
N THR A 100 -6.19 -3.70 4.16
CA THR A 100 -6.32 -4.15 5.56
C THR A 100 -7.54 -5.04 5.75
N VAL A 101 -8.73 -4.60 5.33
CA VAL A 101 -9.96 -5.37 5.54
C VAL A 101 -9.92 -6.73 4.82
N ALA A 102 -9.46 -6.76 3.57
CA ALA A 102 -9.31 -8.02 2.82
C ALA A 102 -8.28 -8.97 3.45
N ALA A 103 -7.22 -8.44 4.08
CA ALA A 103 -6.21 -9.24 4.75
C ALA A 103 -6.70 -9.92 6.04
N PHE A 104 -7.67 -9.32 6.75
CA PHE A 104 -8.09 -9.78 8.08
C PHE A 104 -9.48 -10.40 8.13
N ASP A 105 -10.37 -10.06 7.21
CA ASP A 105 -11.69 -10.65 7.21
C ASP A 105 -11.64 -12.15 6.85
N PRO A 106 -12.37 -13.01 7.58
CA PRO A 106 -12.39 -14.44 7.30
C PRO A 106 -13.22 -14.79 6.05
N LYS A 107 -14.12 -13.88 5.63
CA LYS A 107 -15.02 -13.98 4.47
C LYS A 107 -15.61 -12.59 4.16
N PRO A 108 -16.15 -12.34 2.95
CA PRO A 108 -16.80 -11.06 2.64
C PRO A 108 -18.02 -10.80 3.53
N LEU A 109 -17.88 -9.89 4.50
CA LEU A 109 -18.98 -9.35 5.29
C LEU A 109 -19.72 -8.28 4.48
N GLU A 110 -20.89 -7.85 4.93
CA GLU A 110 -21.62 -6.76 4.27
C GLU A 110 -20.77 -5.48 4.15
N SER A 111 -20.09 -5.10 5.23
CA SER A 111 -19.15 -3.97 5.26
C SER A 111 -17.96 -4.16 4.31
N THR A 112 -17.44 -5.39 4.19
CA THR A 112 -16.37 -5.74 3.23
C THR A 112 -16.82 -5.50 1.80
N ARG A 113 -18.03 -5.97 1.45
CA ARG A 113 -18.60 -5.78 0.10
C ARG A 113 -18.85 -4.31 -0.20
N ALA A 114 -19.39 -3.56 0.76
CA ALA A 114 -19.64 -2.14 0.62
C ALA A 114 -18.32 -1.36 0.42
N LEU A 115 -17.29 -1.67 1.21
CA LEU A 115 -15.96 -1.08 1.06
C LEU A 115 -15.33 -1.45 -0.29
N ALA A 116 -15.46 -2.70 -0.74
CA ALA A 116 -14.97 -3.14 -2.03
C ALA A 116 -15.63 -2.36 -3.17
N GLY A 117 -16.96 -2.21 -3.14
CA GLY A 117 -17.68 -1.41 -4.15
C GLY A 117 -17.22 0.05 -4.20
N ALA A 118 -16.98 0.67 -3.03
CA ALA A 118 -16.40 2.02 -2.97
C ALA A 118 -14.97 2.03 -3.52
N CYS A 119 -14.11 1.11 -3.09
CA CYS A 119 -12.72 1.00 -3.53
C CYS A 119 -12.63 0.85 -5.06
N ALA A 120 -13.47 0.00 -5.67
CA ALA A 120 -13.53 -0.16 -7.12
C ALA A 120 -13.81 1.16 -7.85
N LYS A 121 -14.74 1.97 -7.33
CA LYS A 121 -15.05 3.30 -7.89
C LYS A 121 -13.85 4.25 -7.81
N PHE A 122 -13.17 4.33 -6.67
CA PHE A 122 -11.97 5.17 -6.52
C PHE A 122 -10.81 4.69 -7.39
N CYS A 123 -10.61 3.37 -7.51
CA CYS A 123 -9.60 2.79 -8.40
C CYS A 123 -9.85 3.20 -9.85
N ARG A 124 -11.09 3.09 -10.34
CA ARG A 124 -11.44 3.51 -11.71
C ARG A 124 -11.26 5.01 -11.96
N GLU A 125 -11.58 5.85 -10.97
CA GLU A 125 -11.31 7.29 -11.07
C GLU A 125 -9.82 7.59 -11.19
N CYS A 126 -8.99 6.88 -10.41
CA CYS A 126 -7.54 7.04 -10.45
C CYS A 126 -6.94 6.50 -11.76
N GLU A 127 -7.34 5.31 -12.21
CA GLU A 127 -6.95 4.74 -13.51
C GLU A 127 -7.23 5.73 -14.65
N LYS A 128 -8.46 6.24 -14.73
CA LYS A 128 -8.86 7.20 -15.77
C LYS A 128 -8.03 8.48 -15.76
N ALA A 129 -7.63 8.96 -14.58
CA ALA A 129 -6.78 10.14 -14.46
C ALA A 129 -5.30 9.83 -14.78
N CYS A 130 -4.87 8.58 -14.63
CA CYS A 130 -3.51 8.16 -15.00
C CYS A 130 -3.36 7.89 -16.51
N GLU A 131 -4.42 7.41 -17.18
CA GLU A 131 -4.40 7.00 -18.60
C GLU A 131 -3.75 8.02 -19.56
N PRO A 132 -4.04 9.34 -19.47
CA PRO A 132 -3.42 10.32 -20.36
C PRO A 132 -1.89 10.42 -20.21
N HIS A 133 -1.32 9.83 -19.17
CA HIS A 133 0.09 9.95 -18.80
C HIS A 133 0.91 8.68 -19.05
N TYR A 134 0.29 7.59 -19.53
CA TYR A 134 0.94 6.27 -19.64
C TYR A 134 2.19 6.25 -20.53
N GLU A 135 2.17 7.01 -21.62
CA GLU A 135 3.28 7.06 -22.57
C GLU A 135 4.42 7.99 -22.14
N MET A 136 4.16 8.87 -21.17
CA MET A 136 5.14 9.85 -20.69
C MET A 136 5.79 9.40 -19.37
N HIS A 137 4.99 8.79 -18.50
CA HIS A 137 5.35 8.57 -17.10
C HIS A 137 5.09 7.12 -16.71
N ALA A 138 6.15 6.32 -16.62
CA ALA A 138 6.07 4.90 -16.27
C ALA A 138 5.31 4.67 -14.94
N VAL A 139 5.54 5.52 -13.95
CA VAL A 139 4.85 5.45 -12.65
C VAL A 139 3.34 5.66 -12.76
N CYS A 140 2.88 6.55 -13.66
CA CYS A 140 1.44 6.73 -13.89
C CYS A 140 0.84 5.49 -14.55
N LYS A 141 1.58 4.84 -15.47
CA LYS A 141 1.16 3.59 -16.09
C LYS A 141 1.04 2.46 -15.06
N GLU A 142 2.05 2.26 -14.24
CA GLU A 142 2.05 1.24 -13.18
C GLU A 142 0.92 1.49 -12.17
N CYS A 143 0.73 2.73 -11.74
CA CYS A 143 -0.38 3.11 -10.85
C CYS A 143 -1.75 2.85 -11.49
N GLY A 144 -1.94 3.22 -12.77
CA GLY A 144 -3.20 3.01 -13.47
C GLY A 144 -3.52 1.53 -13.72
N GLU A 145 -2.54 0.73 -14.12
CA GLU A 145 -2.70 -0.71 -14.35
C GLU A 145 -2.99 -1.47 -13.06
N THR A 146 -2.34 -1.11 -11.95
CA THR A 146 -2.65 -1.69 -10.62
C THR A 146 -4.02 -1.27 -10.12
N CYS A 147 -4.42 -0.02 -10.34
CA CYS A 147 -5.79 0.44 -10.07
C CYS A 147 -6.82 -0.40 -10.83
N ALA A 148 -6.59 -0.68 -12.11
CA ALA A 148 -7.50 -1.48 -12.93
C ALA A 148 -7.65 -2.91 -12.39
N ARG A 149 -6.55 -3.55 -11.95
CA ARG A 149 -6.58 -4.89 -11.35
C ARG A 149 -7.30 -4.91 -10.01
N CYS A 150 -6.97 -3.96 -9.12
CA CYS A 150 -7.61 -3.82 -7.82
C CYS A 150 -9.12 -3.59 -7.96
N ALA A 151 -9.54 -2.75 -8.91
CA ALA A 151 -10.96 -2.54 -9.20
C ALA A 151 -11.69 -3.83 -9.56
N ARG A 152 -11.10 -4.67 -10.43
CA ARG A 152 -11.69 -5.97 -10.81
C ARG A 152 -11.83 -6.93 -9.64
N ARG A 153 -10.83 -7.00 -8.75
CA ARG A 153 -10.93 -7.80 -7.52
C ARG A 153 -12.00 -7.27 -6.57
N CYS A 154 -12.08 -5.95 -6.44
CA CYS A 154 -13.09 -5.30 -5.62
C CYS A 154 -14.51 -5.60 -6.14
N ASP A 155 -14.75 -5.53 -7.44
CA ASP A 155 -16.06 -5.84 -8.05
C ASP A 155 -16.47 -7.30 -7.78
N ALA A 156 -15.53 -8.24 -7.92
CA ALA A 156 -15.75 -9.65 -7.63
C ALA A 156 -16.18 -9.89 -6.16
N VAL A 157 -15.55 -9.19 -5.21
CA VAL A 157 -15.90 -9.27 -3.78
C VAL A 157 -17.21 -8.55 -3.48
N ALA A 158 -17.47 -7.41 -4.13
CA ALA A 158 -18.69 -6.62 -3.95
C ALA A 158 -19.95 -7.35 -4.45
N GLY A 159 -19.80 -8.36 -5.32
CA GLY A 159 -20.91 -9.04 -5.98
C GLY A 159 -21.45 -8.26 -7.18
N ALA A 160 -20.67 -7.33 -7.71
CA ALA A 160 -20.95 -6.59 -8.94
C ALA A 160 -20.17 -7.24 -10.09
N ALA A 161 -20.61 -8.41 -10.55
CA ALA A 161 -20.09 -9.07 -11.74
C ALA A 161 -20.93 -8.71 -12.97
#